data_AF-A0A8B8BHY0-F1
#
_entry.id   AF-A0A8B8BHY0-F1
#
_cell.length_a   1.000
_cell.length_b   1.000
_cell.length_c   1.000
_cell.angle_alpha   90.00
_cell.angle_beta   90.00
_cell.angle_gamma   90.00
#
_symmetry.space_group_name_H-M   'P 1'
#
loop_
_entity.id
_entity.type
_entity.pdbx_description
1 polymer ?
#
loop_
_entity_poly.entity_id
_entity_poly.type
_entity_poly.pdbx_seq_one_letter_code
_entity_poly.pdbx_strand_id
1 'polypeptide(L)'
;MESSLLLLVFVSHITLCDSQAYAGRKFEIKATVPLPSTDFKALFTVDDSKDMFHRCFFLCERNQQCIGVEICKVKEDLFRCQACCEWKKVKKYGTMSGASNCTYYEQQIDFGTNLALNKSATLSTTQADPKYNPSNAVDGKKYCTISSPGAVSDHSLRPWLLIQLKMTFDVTMVTAFASYYRYELDDITVIVSDGHVNHTCGGQYPGPTQPYDVVRFLCGPGTRGSNITILRNTTNTGYLNVCEVEIFGNP
;
A
#
# COMPACT_ATOMS: atom_id res chain seq x y z
N MET A 1 -53.21 38.07 27.86
CA MET A 1 -53.02 36.88 27.01
C MET A 1 -51.97 37.25 25.98
N GLU A 2 -50.70 37.15 26.37
CA GLU A 2 -49.57 37.31 25.46
C GLU A 2 -49.22 35.94 24.90
N SER A 3 -49.20 35.82 23.57
CA SER A 3 -48.78 34.62 22.88
C SER A 3 -47.42 34.90 22.26
N SER A 4 -46.36 34.37 22.89
CA SER A 4 -45.01 34.43 22.38
C SER A 4 -44.84 33.43 21.24
N LEU A 5 -44.49 33.96 20.07
CA LEU A 5 -44.14 33.22 18.87
C LEU A 5 -42.76 32.56 19.07
N LEU A 6 -42.71 31.24 19.29
CA LEU A 6 -41.46 30.49 19.27
C LEU A 6 -41.00 30.29 17.82
N LEU A 7 -39.95 31.00 17.40
CA LEU A 7 -39.17 30.65 16.21
C LEU A 7 -38.39 29.35 16.52
N LEU A 8 -38.90 28.22 16.03
CA LEU A 8 -38.12 26.99 15.92
C LEU A 8 -37.19 27.12 14.71
N VAL A 9 -35.94 27.46 14.98
CA VAL A 9 -34.84 27.33 14.02
C VAL A 9 -34.62 25.82 13.80
N PHE A 10 -35.15 25.30 12.70
CA PHE A 10 -34.80 23.97 12.22
C PHE A 10 -33.35 24.01 11.75
N VAL A 11 -32.42 23.63 12.63
CA VAL A 11 -31.08 23.22 12.26
C VAL A 11 -31.24 21.95 11.44
N SER A 12 -31.25 22.10 10.12
CA SER A 12 -31.26 21.01 9.15
C SER A 12 -30.10 20.07 9.45
N HIS A 13 -30.40 19.01 10.19
CA HIS A 13 -29.53 17.87 10.37
C HIS A 13 -29.32 17.30 8.98
N ILE A 14 -28.09 17.39 8.50
CA ILE A 14 -27.63 16.63 7.34
C ILE A 14 -27.99 15.18 7.66
N THR A 15 -29.02 14.67 7.01
CA THR A 15 -29.33 13.25 6.98
C THR A 15 -28.19 12.58 6.25
N LEU A 16 -27.14 12.23 7.00
CA LEU A 16 -26.17 11.24 6.60
C LEU A 16 -26.96 9.94 6.39
N CYS A 17 -27.25 9.64 5.12
CA CYS A 17 -28.02 8.47 4.70
C CYS A 17 -27.50 7.17 5.34
N ASP A 18 -28.43 6.23 5.52
CA ASP A 18 -28.31 4.81 5.93
C ASP A 18 -27.10 4.03 5.35
N SER A 19 -26.40 4.56 4.36
CA SER A 19 -25.22 3.95 3.76
C SER A 19 -23.95 4.02 4.61
N GLN A 20 -23.85 4.94 5.56
CA GLN A 20 -22.79 4.85 6.58
C GLN A 20 -22.93 3.59 7.44
N ALA A 21 -24.14 3.05 7.61
CA ALA A 21 -24.36 1.81 8.35
C ALA A 21 -23.94 0.55 7.55
N TYR A 22 -23.98 0.59 6.21
CA TYR A 22 -23.57 -0.52 5.35
C TYR A 22 -22.07 -0.46 4.97
N ALA A 23 -21.56 0.71 4.62
CA ALA A 23 -20.11 0.92 4.40
C ALA A 23 -19.30 0.77 5.69
N GLY A 24 -19.90 1.11 6.84
CA GLY A 24 -19.30 1.03 8.17
C GLY A 24 -18.97 -0.39 8.66
N ARG A 25 -19.30 -1.46 7.90
CA ARG A 25 -18.89 -2.82 8.25
C ARG A 25 -17.59 -3.28 7.60
N LYS A 26 -17.18 -2.70 6.46
CA LYS A 26 -16.01 -3.16 5.70
C LYS A 26 -14.90 -2.11 5.64
N PHE A 27 -15.25 -0.82 5.64
CA PHE A 27 -14.31 0.28 5.56
C PHE A 27 -14.23 1.04 6.88
N GLU A 28 -13.00 1.31 7.33
CA GLU A 28 -12.72 2.11 8.51
C GLU A 28 -12.07 3.43 8.10
N ILE A 29 -12.42 4.51 8.80
CA ILE A 29 -11.73 5.80 8.64
C ILE A 29 -10.31 5.66 9.17
N LYS A 30 -9.31 5.84 8.30
CA LYS A 30 -7.89 5.81 8.67
C LYS A 30 -7.24 7.20 8.68
N ALA A 31 -7.84 8.18 8.01
CA ALA A 31 -7.42 9.58 8.05
C ALA A 31 -8.60 10.53 7.77
N THR A 32 -8.62 11.69 8.42
CA THR A 32 -9.54 12.80 8.14
C THR A 32 -8.80 13.98 7.51
N VAL A 33 -7.74 13.67 6.78
CA VAL A 33 -6.88 14.60 6.03
C VAL A 33 -6.48 13.93 4.72
N PRO A 34 -6.06 14.69 3.69
CA PRO A 34 -5.59 14.09 2.45
C PRO A 34 -4.33 13.27 2.72
N LEU A 35 -4.26 12.08 2.14
CA LEU A 35 -3.05 11.27 2.13
C LEU A 35 -1.99 12.00 1.30
N PRO A 36 -0.73 12.05 1.77
CA PRO A 36 0.36 12.58 0.96
C PRO A 36 0.47 11.81 -0.36
N SER A 37 0.67 12.52 -1.48
CA SER A 37 0.83 11.90 -2.79
C SER A 37 2.07 11.01 -2.90
N THR A 38 3.03 11.15 -1.98
CA THR A 38 4.21 10.29 -1.84
C THR A 38 3.95 9.01 -1.05
N ASP A 39 2.77 8.89 -0.44
CA ASP A 39 2.41 7.75 0.39
C ASP A 39 1.52 6.74 -0.34
N PHE A 40 1.01 7.06 -1.54
CA PHE A 40 0.25 6.10 -2.34
C PHE A 40 0.16 6.45 -3.82
N LYS A 41 -0.17 5.45 -4.66
CA LYS A 41 -0.56 5.63 -6.06
C LYS A 41 -1.96 5.09 -6.30
N ALA A 42 -2.88 5.97 -6.71
CA ALA A 42 -4.27 5.62 -6.96
C ALA A 42 -4.42 4.68 -8.18
N LEU A 43 -5.36 3.75 -8.10
CA LEU A 43 -5.81 2.90 -9.22
C LEU A 43 -6.62 3.72 -10.23
N PHE A 44 -7.47 4.61 -9.73
CA PHE A 44 -8.26 5.52 -10.54
C PHE A 44 -8.61 6.77 -9.73
N THR A 45 -8.93 7.85 -10.45
CA THR A 45 -9.50 9.07 -9.89
C THR A 45 -10.79 9.40 -10.63
N VAL A 46 -11.84 9.72 -9.89
CA VAL A 46 -13.15 10.12 -10.43
C VAL A 46 -13.60 11.38 -9.71
N ASP A 47 -14.01 12.38 -10.48
CA ASP A 47 -14.64 13.60 -9.97
C ASP A 47 -16.13 13.54 -10.31
N ASP A 48 -17.01 13.69 -9.31
CA ASP A 48 -18.46 13.60 -9.50
C ASP A 48 -19.21 14.35 -8.36
N SER A 49 -20.54 14.37 -8.45
CA SER A 49 -21.44 15.03 -7.49
C SER A 49 -21.55 14.28 -6.15
N LYS A 50 -22.50 14.67 -5.29
CA LYS A 50 -22.68 14.06 -3.95
C LYS A 50 -22.94 12.55 -3.97
N ASP A 51 -23.46 11.99 -5.06
CA ASP A 51 -23.69 10.55 -5.20
C ASP A 51 -22.39 9.73 -5.39
N MET A 52 -21.25 10.42 -5.56
CA MET A 52 -19.95 9.81 -5.78
C MET A 52 -19.52 8.88 -4.65
N PHE A 53 -19.93 9.13 -3.40
CA PHE A 53 -19.56 8.27 -2.26
C PHE A 53 -19.93 6.81 -2.55
N HIS A 54 -21.19 6.56 -2.93
CA HIS A 54 -21.69 5.23 -3.23
C HIS A 54 -20.95 4.59 -4.40
N ARG A 55 -20.75 5.36 -5.47
CA ARG A 55 -20.06 4.89 -6.67
C ARG A 55 -18.60 4.54 -6.39
N CYS A 56 -17.90 5.36 -5.61
CA CYS A 56 -16.50 5.20 -5.26
C CYS A 56 -16.28 3.90 -4.46
N PHE A 57 -17.06 3.69 -3.39
CA PHE A 57 -17.01 2.46 -2.60
C PHE A 57 -17.36 1.24 -3.46
N PHE A 58 -18.43 1.31 -4.25
CA PHE A 58 -18.84 0.21 -5.13
C PHE A 58 -17.76 -0.18 -6.14
N LEU A 59 -17.10 0.79 -6.77
CA LEU A 59 -16.01 0.51 -7.70
C LEU A 59 -14.80 -0.10 -7.00
N CYS A 60 -14.49 0.37 -5.79
CA CYS A 60 -13.41 -0.20 -4.99
C CYS A 60 -13.70 -1.65 -4.61
N GLU A 61 -14.88 -1.96 -4.10
CA GLU A 61 -15.24 -3.32 -3.68
C GLU A 61 -15.19 -4.35 -4.81
N ARG A 62 -15.40 -3.91 -6.06
CA ARG A 62 -15.33 -4.78 -7.24
C ARG A 62 -13.93 -4.93 -7.82
N ASN A 63 -12.97 -4.15 -7.36
CA ASN A 63 -11.59 -4.23 -7.80
C ASN A 63 -10.74 -4.91 -6.71
N GLN A 64 -10.19 -6.08 -7.02
CA GLN A 64 -9.39 -6.88 -6.08
C GLN A 64 -8.11 -6.17 -5.59
N GLN A 65 -7.59 -5.19 -6.34
CA GLN A 65 -6.46 -4.35 -5.90
C GLN A 65 -6.88 -3.22 -4.96
N CYS A 66 -8.17 -2.91 -4.92
CA CYS A 66 -8.63 -1.76 -4.15
C CYS A 66 -8.74 -2.12 -2.68
N ILE A 67 -7.93 -1.45 -1.87
CA ILE A 67 -7.88 -1.60 -0.41
C ILE A 67 -8.48 -0.40 0.31
N GLY A 68 -8.77 0.70 -0.38
CA GLY A 68 -9.30 1.90 0.25
C GLY A 68 -9.71 2.97 -0.74
N VAL A 69 -10.34 4.03 -0.25
CA VAL A 69 -10.73 5.19 -1.04
C VAL A 69 -10.48 6.47 -0.25
N GLU A 70 -9.90 7.47 -0.89
CA GLU A 70 -9.90 8.84 -0.42
C GLU A 70 -11.01 9.61 -1.10
N ILE A 71 -11.83 10.31 -0.31
CA ILE A 71 -12.89 11.17 -0.81
C ILE A 71 -12.65 12.59 -0.31
N CYS A 72 -12.49 13.52 -1.25
CA CYS A 72 -12.23 14.93 -1.01
C CYS A 72 -13.34 15.82 -1.57
N LYS A 73 -13.87 16.74 -0.77
CA LYS A 73 -14.73 17.83 -1.26
C LYS A 73 -13.86 18.89 -1.93
N VAL A 74 -13.96 19.00 -3.26
CA VAL A 74 -13.18 19.95 -4.07
C VAL A 74 -13.82 21.34 -4.01
N LYS A 75 -15.14 21.40 -4.19
CA LYS A 75 -15.95 22.63 -4.08
C LYS A 75 -17.40 22.27 -3.76
N GLU A 76 -18.28 23.25 -3.75
CA GLU A 76 -19.72 23.01 -3.61
C GLU A 76 -20.20 22.06 -4.72
N ASP A 77 -20.84 20.96 -4.29
CA ASP A 77 -21.34 19.87 -5.13
C ASP A 77 -20.33 19.12 -6.02
N LEU A 78 -19.03 19.26 -5.78
CA LEU A 78 -18.00 18.47 -6.47
C LEU A 78 -17.09 17.77 -5.47
N PHE A 79 -17.02 16.45 -5.61
CA PHE A 79 -16.15 15.59 -4.83
C PHE A 79 -15.19 14.86 -5.75
N ARG A 80 -14.02 14.50 -5.22
CA ARG A 80 -12.99 13.68 -5.85
C ARG A 80 -12.81 12.38 -5.08
N CYS A 81 -12.93 11.26 -5.78
CA CYS A 81 -12.66 9.91 -5.29
C CYS A 81 -11.30 9.46 -5.86
N GLN A 82 -10.38 9.06 -5.00
CA GLN A 82 -9.15 8.38 -5.39
C GLN A 82 -9.16 6.98 -4.78
N ALA A 83 -9.26 5.95 -5.62
CA ALA A 83 -9.24 4.56 -5.16
C ALA A 83 -7.81 4.07 -5.00
N CYS A 84 -7.55 3.46 -3.87
CA CYS A 84 -6.25 2.98 -3.46
C CYS A 84 -6.15 1.46 -3.60
N CYS A 85 -5.07 0.86 -4.13
CA CYS A 85 -3.90 1.49 -4.74
C CYS A 85 -3.15 0.52 -5.64
N GLU A 86 -2.28 1.02 -6.53
CA GLU A 86 -1.18 0.21 -7.07
C GLU A 86 -0.17 -0.11 -5.94
N TRP A 87 0.27 0.91 -5.23
CA TRP A 87 1.10 0.77 -4.03
C TRP A 87 0.68 1.78 -2.96
N LYS A 88 0.92 1.44 -1.69
CA LYS A 88 0.65 2.30 -0.54
C LYS A 88 1.66 2.09 0.59
N LYS A 89 2.09 3.19 1.21
CA LYS A 89 2.81 3.18 2.48
C LYS A 89 1.86 2.89 3.64
N VAL A 90 2.30 2.06 4.57
CA VAL A 90 1.58 1.82 5.82
C VAL A 90 2.02 2.85 6.84
N LYS A 91 1.19 3.86 7.07
CA LYS A 91 1.39 4.88 8.10
C LYS A 91 0.16 5.05 8.96
N LYS A 92 0.40 5.45 10.21
CA LYS A 92 -0.65 6.00 11.07
C LYS A 92 -0.75 7.49 10.76
N TYR A 93 -1.73 7.88 9.96
CA TYR A 93 -1.96 9.28 9.59
C TYR A 93 -2.51 10.12 10.76
N GLY A 94 -2.92 9.47 11.85
CA GLY A 94 -3.42 10.11 13.06
C GLY A 94 -4.69 10.93 12.82
N THR A 95 -5.28 11.42 13.90
CA THR A 95 -6.25 12.53 13.83
C THR A 95 -5.44 13.83 13.76
N MET A 96 -4.85 14.13 12.61
CA MET A 96 -4.34 15.47 12.38
C MET A 96 -5.50 16.45 12.59
N SER A 97 -5.39 17.29 13.62
CA SER A 97 -6.42 18.26 13.99
C SER A 97 -6.52 19.35 12.93
N GLY A 98 -7.66 19.42 12.24
CA GLY A 98 -7.98 20.45 11.27
C GLY A 98 -9.19 20.05 10.45
N ALA A 99 -10.04 21.02 10.08
CA ALA A 99 -11.11 20.77 9.13
C ALA A 99 -10.46 20.42 7.77
N SER A 100 -10.47 19.14 7.41
CA SER A 100 -10.16 18.72 6.06
C SER A 100 -11.44 18.49 5.29
N ASN A 101 -11.37 18.77 3.99
CA ASN A 101 -12.37 18.36 3.05
C ASN A 101 -12.20 16.89 2.63
N CYS A 102 -11.18 16.18 3.13
CA CYS A 102 -10.84 14.82 2.72
C CYS A 102 -11.00 13.81 3.85
N THR A 103 -11.41 12.60 3.49
CA THR A 103 -11.43 11.44 4.39
C THR A 103 -10.97 10.21 3.64
N TYR A 104 -10.03 9.48 4.23
CA TYR A 104 -9.54 8.21 3.71
C TYR A 104 -10.13 7.05 4.50
N TYR A 105 -10.71 6.12 3.75
CA TYR A 105 -11.35 4.91 4.21
C TYR A 105 -10.53 3.71 3.72
N GLU A 106 -10.24 2.76 4.59
CA GLU A 106 -9.50 1.54 4.23
C GLU A 106 -10.30 0.30 4.63
N GLN A 107 -10.30 -0.71 3.77
CA GLN A 107 -10.93 -1.99 4.04
C GLN A 107 -10.14 -2.77 5.08
N GLN A 108 -10.84 -3.50 5.95
CA GLN A 108 -10.22 -4.54 6.76
C GLN A 108 -10.01 -5.78 5.89
N ILE A 109 -8.81 -5.92 5.32
CA ILE A 109 -8.43 -7.06 4.48
C ILE A 109 -7.51 -7.99 5.28
N ASP A 110 -7.91 -9.25 5.40
CA ASP A 110 -7.03 -10.33 5.80
C ASP A 110 -6.37 -10.91 4.53
N PHE A 111 -5.07 -10.70 4.39
CA PHE A 111 -4.29 -11.20 3.25
C PHE A 111 -3.80 -12.65 3.45
N GLY A 112 -4.07 -13.25 4.61
CA GLY A 112 -3.69 -14.62 4.92
C GLY A 112 -2.23 -14.76 5.34
N THR A 113 -1.64 -15.92 5.04
CA THR A 113 -0.30 -16.30 5.52
C THR A 113 0.80 -15.76 4.61
N ASN A 114 1.91 -15.31 5.21
CA ASN A 114 3.11 -14.93 4.46
C ASN A 114 3.73 -16.15 3.76
N LEU A 115 3.60 -16.21 2.43
CA LEU A 115 4.12 -17.26 1.58
C LEU A 115 5.66 -17.23 1.48
N ALA A 116 6.26 -16.05 1.68
CA ALA A 116 7.70 -15.85 1.60
C ALA A 116 8.46 -16.45 2.79
N LEU A 117 7.80 -16.65 3.93
CA LEU A 117 8.44 -17.06 5.17
C LEU A 117 9.31 -18.32 4.98
N ASN A 118 10.59 -18.20 5.35
CA ASN A 118 11.63 -19.22 5.25
C ASN A 118 11.84 -19.79 3.82
N LYS A 119 11.47 -19.03 2.78
CA LYS A 119 11.76 -19.41 1.39
C LYS A 119 13.20 -19.09 1.02
N SER A 120 13.61 -19.58 -0.16
CA SER A 120 14.92 -19.25 -0.69
C SER A 120 14.91 -17.81 -1.20
N ALA A 121 15.94 -17.06 -0.84
CA ALA A 121 16.16 -15.70 -1.28
C ALA A 121 17.58 -15.58 -1.87
N THR A 122 17.75 -14.75 -2.90
CA THR A 122 19.02 -14.50 -3.57
C THR A 122 19.12 -13.03 -3.93
N LEU A 123 20.25 -12.40 -3.61
CA LEU A 123 20.56 -11.04 -4.03
C LEU A 123 21.38 -11.06 -5.33
N SER A 124 21.25 -10.01 -6.13
CA SER A 124 22.04 -9.79 -7.35
C SER A 124 23.55 -9.83 -7.10
N THR A 125 23.96 -9.32 -5.94
CA THR A 125 25.32 -9.26 -5.45
C THR A 125 25.28 -9.49 -3.94
N THR A 126 26.33 -10.10 -3.40
CA THR A 126 26.42 -10.45 -1.97
C THR A 126 27.48 -9.59 -1.30
N GLN A 127 27.14 -9.01 -0.16
CA GLN A 127 28.09 -8.32 0.71
C GLN A 127 29.13 -9.29 1.26
N ALA A 128 30.36 -8.80 1.50
CA ALA A 128 31.41 -9.63 2.10
C ALA A 128 31.10 -10.01 3.56
N ASP A 129 30.37 -9.15 4.29
CA ASP A 129 29.94 -9.42 5.66
C ASP A 129 28.70 -10.34 5.65
N PRO A 130 28.80 -11.57 6.19
CA PRO A 130 27.75 -12.59 6.09
C PRO A 130 26.46 -12.23 6.83
N LYS A 131 26.48 -11.20 7.70
CA LYS A 131 25.27 -10.77 8.42
C LYS A 131 24.19 -10.19 7.49
N TYR A 132 24.54 -9.73 6.29
CA TYR A 132 23.61 -9.16 5.29
C TYR A 132 22.98 -10.20 4.36
N ASN A 133 22.73 -11.40 4.88
CA ASN A 133 22.31 -12.55 4.10
C ASN A 133 20.95 -12.31 3.41
N PRO A 134 20.77 -12.75 2.14
CA PRO A 134 19.47 -12.73 1.47
C PRO A 134 18.32 -13.35 2.30
N SER A 135 18.59 -14.37 3.10
CA SER A 135 17.59 -15.04 3.95
C SER A 135 16.93 -14.12 4.96
N ASN A 136 17.59 -13.02 5.33
CA ASN A 136 17.03 -12.06 6.29
C ASN A 136 15.78 -11.36 5.74
N ALA A 137 15.60 -11.29 4.42
CA ALA A 137 14.40 -10.71 3.82
C ALA A 137 13.15 -11.60 3.95
N VAL A 138 13.27 -12.81 4.48
CA VAL A 138 12.18 -13.79 4.55
C VAL A 138 12.19 -14.55 5.87
N ASP A 139 12.76 -13.96 6.91
CA ASP A 139 12.94 -14.59 8.22
C ASP A 139 11.82 -14.26 9.23
N GLY A 140 10.86 -13.41 8.82
CA GLY A 140 9.75 -12.95 9.64
C GLY A 140 10.07 -11.71 10.50
N LYS A 141 11.29 -11.18 10.45
CA LYS A 141 11.68 -9.99 11.22
C LYS A 141 11.46 -8.71 10.41
N LYS A 142 10.26 -8.15 10.57
CA LYS A 142 9.80 -6.89 9.96
C LYS A 142 10.66 -5.66 10.29
N TYR A 143 11.56 -5.77 11.26
CA TYR A 143 12.40 -4.69 11.75
C TYR A 143 13.85 -5.18 11.82
N CYS A 144 14.75 -4.47 11.15
CA CYS A 144 16.17 -4.76 11.11
C CYS A 144 16.99 -3.58 11.64
N THR A 145 18.09 -3.89 12.32
CA THR A 145 18.99 -2.90 12.95
C THR A 145 20.42 -3.09 12.45
N ILE A 146 21.36 -2.25 12.91
CA ILE A 146 22.78 -2.44 12.60
C ILE A 146 23.31 -3.79 13.13
N SER A 147 22.81 -4.25 14.28
CA SER A 147 23.21 -5.51 14.90
C SER A 147 22.48 -6.74 14.34
N SER A 148 21.32 -6.54 13.72
CA SER A 148 20.54 -7.57 13.03
C SER A 148 20.02 -6.99 11.71
N PRO A 149 20.88 -6.83 10.70
CA PRO A 149 20.51 -6.13 9.48
C PRO A 149 19.63 -6.98 8.57
N GLY A 150 18.97 -6.31 7.64
CA GLY A 150 18.18 -6.97 6.59
C GLY A 150 19.05 -7.64 5.53
N ALA A 151 18.41 -8.04 4.43
CA ALA A 151 19.12 -8.44 3.22
C ALA A 151 19.65 -7.19 2.50
N VAL A 152 20.95 -7.16 2.23
CA VAL A 152 21.62 -6.01 1.60
C VAL A 152 22.47 -6.47 0.44
N SER A 153 22.18 -5.98 -0.76
CA SER A 153 23.04 -6.20 -1.92
C SER A 153 24.38 -5.48 -1.75
N ASP A 154 25.39 -5.85 -2.54
CA ASP A 154 26.54 -4.95 -2.73
C ASP A 154 26.19 -3.80 -3.68
N HIS A 155 27.01 -2.75 -3.66
CA HIS A 155 26.83 -1.54 -4.45
C HIS A 155 26.95 -1.86 -5.94
N SER A 156 25.83 -1.86 -6.65
CA SER A 156 25.77 -2.33 -8.04
C SER A 156 24.71 -1.60 -8.85
N LEU A 157 24.77 -1.73 -10.17
CA LEU A 157 23.76 -1.18 -11.07
C LEU A 157 22.51 -2.08 -11.05
N ARG A 158 21.34 -1.48 -10.80
CA ARG A 158 20.04 -2.17 -10.76
C ARG A 158 20.04 -3.42 -9.86
N PRO A 159 20.38 -3.28 -8.56
CA PRO A 159 20.38 -4.41 -7.64
C PRO A 159 18.98 -5.01 -7.51
N TRP A 160 18.93 -6.31 -7.28
CA TRP A 160 17.68 -7.05 -7.14
C TRP A 160 17.74 -8.11 -6.04
N LEU A 161 16.57 -8.44 -5.50
CA LEU A 161 16.33 -9.55 -4.58
C LEU A 161 15.30 -10.49 -5.21
N LEU A 162 15.65 -11.76 -5.39
CA LEU A 162 14.78 -12.83 -5.88
C LEU A 162 14.34 -13.70 -4.70
N ILE A 163 13.05 -13.99 -4.61
CA ILE A 163 12.44 -14.92 -3.65
C ILE A 163 11.72 -16.03 -4.41
N GLN A 164 12.01 -17.28 -4.07
CA GLN A 164 11.47 -18.46 -4.76
C GLN A 164 10.47 -19.21 -3.87
N LEU A 165 9.20 -19.17 -4.25
CA LEU A 165 8.10 -19.75 -3.47
C LEU A 165 7.99 -21.28 -3.58
N LYS A 166 8.71 -21.89 -4.53
CA LYS A 166 8.69 -23.34 -4.89
C LYS A 166 7.39 -23.85 -5.52
N MET A 167 6.29 -23.11 -5.37
CA MET A 167 5.02 -23.35 -6.05
C MET A 167 4.55 -22.05 -6.70
N THR A 168 3.67 -22.18 -7.67
CA THR A 168 3.04 -21.04 -8.34
C THR A 168 1.82 -20.58 -7.55
N PHE A 169 1.69 -19.27 -7.35
CA PHE A 169 0.55 -18.66 -6.66
C PHE A 169 -0.04 -17.53 -7.51
N ASP A 170 -1.34 -17.29 -7.36
CA ASP A 170 -1.99 -16.04 -7.72
C ASP A 170 -1.68 -15.01 -6.63
N VAL A 171 -0.62 -14.23 -6.87
CA VAL A 171 -0.11 -13.25 -5.91
C VAL A 171 -1.04 -12.05 -5.89
N THR A 172 -1.50 -11.66 -4.70
CA THR A 172 -2.42 -10.53 -4.48
C THR A 172 -1.73 -9.33 -3.88
N MET A 173 -0.70 -9.55 -3.06
CA MET A 173 0.06 -8.47 -2.42
C MET A 173 1.50 -8.87 -2.14
N VAL A 174 2.41 -7.92 -2.32
CA VAL A 174 3.78 -8.00 -1.82
C VAL A 174 4.03 -6.82 -0.89
N THR A 175 4.56 -7.07 0.30
CA THR A 175 4.92 -6.02 1.27
C THR A 175 6.43 -5.99 1.45
N ALA A 176 7.04 -4.83 1.30
CA ALA A 176 8.46 -4.62 1.55
C ALA A 176 8.65 -3.71 2.77
N PHE A 177 9.51 -4.16 3.69
CA PHE A 177 9.86 -3.44 4.92
C PHE A 177 11.22 -2.79 4.73
N ALA A 178 11.25 -1.45 4.75
CA ALA A 178 12.48 -0.69 4.58
C ALA A 178 13.39 -0.80 5.81
N SER A 179 14.69 -0.65 5.58
CA SER A 179 15.69 -0.59 6.65
C SER A 179 15.71 0.77 7.35
N TYR A 180 16.64 0.92 8.30
CA TYR A 180 16.94 2.21 8.91
C TYR A 180 17.52 3.23 7.89
N TYR A 181 18.14 2.75 6.82
CA TYR A 181 18.76 3.59 5.81
C TYR A 181 17.71 4.13 4.84
N ARG A 182 17.76 5.45 4.63
CA ARG A 182 16.82 6.14 3.74
C ARG A 182 17.14 5.82 2.29
N TYR A 183 16.10 5.81 1.46
CA TYR A 183 16.20 5.76 0.00
C TYR A 183 16.74 4.46 -0.62
N GLU A 184 17.20 3.48 0.18
CA GLU A 184 17.71 2.19 -0.33
C GLU A 184 16.61 1.24 -0.83
N LEU A 185 15.34 1.61 -0.62
CA LEU A 185 14.14 0.96 -1.19
C LEU A 185 13.40 1.88 -2.18
N ASP A 186 14.05 2.95 -2.67
CA ASP A 186 13.46 3.84 -3.69
C ASP A 186 13.63 3.28 -5.09
N ASP A 187 12.77 3.74 -6.00
CA ASP A 187 12.75 3.35 -7.41
C ASP A 187 12.58 1.84 -7.61
N ILE A 188 11.86 1.15 -6.73
CA ILE A 188 11.66 -0.30 -6.84
C ILE A 188 10.43 -0.66 -7.66
N THR A 189 10.52 -1.79 -8.34
CA THR A 189 9.41 -2.48 -9.01
C THR A 189 9.36 -3.92 -8.50
N VAL A 190 8.16 -4.40 -8.20
CA VAL A 190 7.93 -5.80 -7.85
C VAL A 190 7.51 -6.57 -9.08
N ILE A 191 8.25 -7.63 -9.40
CA ILE A 191 7.99 -8.49 -10.56
C ILE A 191 7.62 -9.87 -10.05
N VAL A 192 6.50 -10.41 -10.53
CA VAL A 192 6.04 -11.77 -10.28
C VAL A 192 6.21 -12.56 -11.57
N SER A 193 6.87 -13.71 -11.51
CA SER A 193 7.16 -14.54 -12.68
C SER A 193 6.94 -16.01 -12.43
N ASP A 194 6.45 -16.71 -13.44
CA ASP A 194 6.37 -18.18 -13.48
C ASP A 194 7.53 -18.81 -14.30
N GLY A 195 8.50 -18.01 -14.73
CA GLY A 195 9.60 -18.41 -15.60
C GLY A 195 9.36 -18.17 -17.09
N HIS A 196 8.13 -17.86 -17.50
CA HIS A 196 7.74 -17.60 -18.90
C HIS A 196 7.17 -16.20 -19.07
N VAL A 197 6.35 -15.76 -18.12
CA VAL A 197 5.67 -14.45 -18.15
C VAL A 197 6.08 -13.64 -16.93
N ASN A 198 6.27 -12.33 -17.13
CA ASN A 198 6.55 -11.38 -16.07
C ASN A 198 5.35 -10.44 -15.89
N HIS A 199 4.89 -10.35 -14.65
CA HIS A 199 3.83 -9.44 -14.23
C HIS A 199 4.41 -8.40 -13.27
N THR A 200 4.02 -7.14 -13.41
CA THR A 200 4.34 -6.12 -12.42
C THR A 200 3.27 -6.08 -11.34
N CYS A 201 3.67 -6.16 -10.08
CA CYS A 201 2.79 -5.98 -8.93
C CYS A 201 2.90 -4.54 -8.42
N GLY A 202 1.78 -3.80 -8.44
CA GLY A 202 1.71 -2.45 -7.88
C GLY A 202 2.56 -1.38 -8.56
N GLY A 203 2.95 -1.54 -9.82
CA GLY A 203 3.71 -0.53 -10.57
C GLY A 203 5.11 -0.23 -10.02
N GLN A 204 5.65 0.95 -10.34
CA GLN A 204 6.91 1.45 -9.77
C GLN A 204 6.63 2.33 -8.56
N TYR A 205 7.31 2.04 -7.45
CA TYR A 205 7.35 2.90 -6.27
C TYR A 205 8.57 3.83 -6.36
N PRO A 206 8.37 5.16 -6.41
CA PRO A 206 9.46 6.11 -6.64
C PRO A 206 10.21 6.52 -5.37
N GLY A 207 9.68 6.22 -4.17
CA GLY A 207 10.18 6.86 -2.94
C GLY A 207 9.57 8.25 -2.69
N PRO A 208 10.13 9.03 -1.75
CA PRO A 208 11.28 8.70 -0.92
C PRO A 208 10.92 7.81 0.27
N THR A 209 11.69 6.76 0.51
CA THR A 209 11.53 5.86 1.65
C THR A 209 12.17 6.44 2.90
N GLN A 210 11.41 6.48 3.99
CA GLN A 210 11.89 6.85 5.32
C GLN A 210 12.31 5.59 6.11
N PRO A 211 13.08 5.75 7.20
CA PRO A 211 13.50 4.63 8.02
C PRO A 211 12.29 3.81 8.48
N TYR A 212 12.32 2.49 8.26
CA TYR A 212 11.27 1.55 8.64
C TYR A 212 9.90 1.79 7.98
N ASP A 213 9.85 2.55 6.88
CA ASP A 213 8.65 2.61 6.04
C ASP A 213 8.27 1.19 5.57
N VAL A 214 6.98 0.94 5.48
CA VAL A 214 6.43 -0.31 4.95
C VAL A 214 5.64 0.03 3.70
N VAL A 215 5.94 -0.62 2.58
CA VAL A 215 5.27 -0.38 1.29
C VAL A 215 4.55 -1.65 0.87
N ARG A 216 3.23 -1.55 0.66
CA ARG A 216 2.39 -2.61 0.09
C ARG A 216 2.21 -2.37 -1.40
N PHE A 217 2.50 -3.39 -2.19
CA PHE A 217 2.27 -3.46 -3.64
C PHE A 217 1.09 -4.38 -3.89
N LEU A 218 0.04 -3.88 -4.51
CA LEU A 218 -1.21 -4.59 -4.75
C LEU A 218 -1.20 -5.11 -6.19
N CYS A 219 -1.25 -6.43 -6.34
CA CYS A 219 -1.07 -7.07 -7.63
C CYS A 219 -2.39 -7.13 -8.41
N GLY A 220 -2.32 -6.92 -9.73
CA GLY A 220 -3.49 -7.01 -10.60
C GLY A 220 -4.07 -8.41 -10.66
N PRO A 221 -5.37 -8.57 -10.99
CA PRO A 221 -5.96 -9.87 -11.23
C PRO A 221 -5.15 -10.69 -12.26
N GLY A 222 -4.94 -11.97 -11.98
CA GLY A 222 -4.16 -12.86 -12.85
C GLY A 222 -2.63 -12.72 -12.72
N THR A 223 -2.13 -11.96 -11.72
CA THR A 223 -0.70 -11.93 -11.40
C THR A 223 -0.27 -13.26 -10.81
N ARG A 224 0.20 -14.18 -11.65
CA ARG A 224 0.55 -15.56 -11.27
C ARG A 224 2.05 -15.79 -11.39
N GLY A 225 2.65 -16.44 -10.38
CA GLY A 225 4.07 -16.77 -10.42
C GLY A 225 4.61 -17.51 -9.20
N SER A 226 5.83 -18.00 -9.34
CA SER A 226 6.58 -18.71 -8.29
C SER A 226 7.85 -17.97 -7.86
N ASN A 227 8.24 -16.94 -8.61
CA ASN A 227 9.41 -16.12 -8.38
C ASN A 227 8.99 -14.66 -8.20
N ILE A 228 9.40 -14.05 -7.09
CA ILE A 228 9.15 -12.64 -6.78
C ILE A 228 10.47 -11.91 -6.78
N THR A 229 10.59 -10.89 -7.62
CA THR A 229 11.78 -10.06 -7.71
C THR A 229 11.47 -8.64 -7.26
N ILE A 230 12.19 -8.16 -6.24
CA ILE A 230 12.25 -6.73 -5.90
C ILE A 230 13.43 -6.15 -6.67
N LEU A 231 13.15 -5.36 -7.70
CA LEU A 231 14.16 -4.77 -8.57
C LEU A 231 14.25 -3.27 -8.34
N ARG A 232 15.45 -2.77 -8.05
CA ARG A 232 15.72 -1.33 -8.03
C ARG A 232 15.99 -0.83 -9.45
N ASN A 233 15.11 0.00 -9.99
CA ASN A 233 15.15 0.48 -11.38
C ASN A 233 15.87 1.83 -11.53
N THR A 234 17.02 1.96 -10.87
CA THR A 234 17.85 3.15 -10.92
C THR A 234 18.90 3.06 -12.03
N THR A 235 19.28 4.22 -12.60
CA THR A 235 20.38 4.35 -13.57
C THR A 235 21.74 4.48 -12.90
N ASN A 236 21.77 4.69 -11.58
CA ASN A 236 23.00 4.81 -10.80
C ASN A 236 23.26 3.52 -10.03
N THR A 237 24.52 3.31 -9.65
CA THR A 237 24.86 2.25 -8.72
C THR A 237 24.34 2.57 -7.32
N GLY A 238 23.92 1.55 -6.58
CA GLY A 238 23.45 1.70 -5.20
C GLY A 238 23.24 0.36 -4.52
N TYR A 239 22.79 0.41 -3.27
CA TYR A 239 22.36 -0.77 -2.52
C TYR A 239 20.86 -1.03 -2.73
N LEU A 240 20.46 -2.29 -2.65
CA LEU A 240 19.09 -2.68 -2.29
C LEU A 240 19.13 -3.21 -0.87
N ASN A 241 18.35 -2.60 0.03
CA ASN A 241 18.32 -2.98 1.43
C ASN A 241 16.87 -3.14 1.90
N VAL A 242 16.54 -4.36 2.34
CA VAL A 242 15.19 -4.72 2.78
C VAL A 242 15.27 -5.47 4.09
N CYS A 243 14.49 -5.06 5.11
CA CYS A 243 14.41 -5.80 6.36
C CYS A 243 13.66 -7.12 6.19
N GLU A 244 12.52 -7.08 5.50
CA GLU A 244 11.62 -8.22 5.32
C GLU A 244 10.79 -8.00 4.05
N VAL A 245 10.40 -9.09 3.40
CA VAL A 245 9.44 -9.14 2.31
C VAL A 245 8.38 -10.18 2.65
N GLU A 246 7.13 -9.74 2.69
CA GLU A 246 5.97 -10.63 2.88
C GLU A 246 5.22 -10.76 1.56
N ILE A 247 4.87 -11.99 1.18
CA ILE A 247 4.15 -12.28 -0.07
C ILE A 247 2.83 -12.96 0.28
N PHE A 248 1.75 -12.51 -0.31
CA PHE A 248 0.39 -13.00 -0.07
C PHE A 248 -0.29 -13.35 -1.38
N GLY A 249 -1.09 -14.42 -1.37
CA GLY A 249 -1.73 -14.95 -2.55
C GLY A 249 -2.38 -16.30 -2.29
N ASN A 250 -2.99 -16.87 -3.34
CA ASN A 250 -3.65 -18.16 -3.30
C ASN A 250 -2.95 -19.16 -4.25
N PRO A 251 -2.98 -20.48 -3.97
CA PRO A 251 -2.45 -21.50 -4.88
C PRO A 251 -3.09 -21.49 -6.29
#